data_AF-A0A6A4WI86-F1
#
_entry.id   AF-A0A6A4WI86-F1
#
_cell.length_a   1.000
_cell.length_b   1.000
_cell.length_c   1.000
_cell.angle_alpha   90.00
_cell.angle_beta   90.00
_cell.angle_gamma   90.00
#
_symmetry.space_group_name_H-M   'P 1'
#
loop_
_entity.id
_entity.type
_entity.pdbx_description
1 polymer ?
#
loop_
_entity_poly.entity_id
_entity_poly.type
_entity_poly.pdbx_seq_one_letter_code
_entity_poly.pdbx_strand_id
1 'polypeptide(L)'
;MVDVKQTLVGGSVVNQPKETYCQIELDEEGLAAFRYAADEDGEYLWTHKRLDIGVNDGSIVDVNLTSEAKFKLHVGAKIPLTYEVVWKKSPVKFEDRFDKYLDPSFFQHRIHWFSIFNSFMMVIFLVGLVSMILMRTLKKDYQRYSKDEEMDDV
;
A
#
# COMPACT_ATOMS: atom_id res chain seq x y z
N MET A 1 -4.80 -12.58 29.45
CA MET A 1 -4.91 -11.37 30.30
C MET A 1 -3.58 -10.64 30.20
N VAL A 2 -3.50 -9.61 29.36
CA VAL A 2 -2.28 -8.84 29.15
C VAL A 2 -2.41 -7.55 29.94
N ASP A 3 -1.50 -7.35 30.90
CA ASP A 3 -1.49 -6.20 31.80
C ASP A 3 -0.81 -5.03 31.04
N VAL A 4 -1.62 -4.12 30.50
CA VAL A 4 -1.13 -2.96 29.73
C VAL A 4 -1.03 -1.77 30.67
N LYS A 5 0.19 -1.32 30.95
CA LYS A 5 0.42 -0.12 31.77
C LYS A 5 0.34 1.14 30.91
N GLN A 6 -0.69 1.94 31.13
CA GLN A 6 -0.76 3.31 30.63
C GLN A 6 0.37 4.15 31.24
N THR A 7 1.23 4.74 30.41
CA THR A 7 2.22 5.73 30.85
C THR A 7 1.85 7.07 30.23
N LEU A 8 1.22 7.94 31.03
CA LEU A 8 0.94 9.32 30.63
C LEU A 8 2.24 10.12 30.71
N VAL A 9 2.90 10.35 29.58
CA VAL A 9 4.06 11.25 29.53
C VAL A 9 3.54 12.69 29.55
N GLY A 10 3.81 13.37 30.66
CA GLY A 10 3.35 14.73 30.92
C GLY A 10 3.88 15.73 29.91
N GLY A 11 2.98 16.29 29.11
CA GLY A 11 3.13 17.56 28.42
C GLY A 11 1.84 18.35 28.63
N SER A 12 1.96 19.56 29.18
CA SER A 12 0.82 20.44 29.51
C SER A 12 -0.17 20.56 28.34
N VAL A 13 -1.34 19.94 28.50
CA VAL A 13 -2.40 19.93 27.49
C VAL A 13 -3.20 21.23 27.59
N VAL A 14 -2.80 22.24 26.82
CA VAL A 14 -3.66 23.39 26.54
C VAL A 14 -4.76 22.90 25.57
N ASN A 15 -6.00 22.94 26.06
CA ASN A 15 -7.23 22.49 25.39
C ASN A 15 -7.35 20.98 25.16
N GLN A 16 -7.67 20.26 26.25
CA GLN A 16 -8.42 19.01 26.14
C GLN A 16 -9.85 19.34 25.64
N PRO A 17 -10.28 18.86 24.45
CA PRO A 17 -11.71 18.67 24.24
C PRO A 17 -12.19 17.63 25.25
N LYS A 18 -13.31 17.94 25.92
CA LYS A 18 -13.93 17.18 27.01
C LYS A 18 -13.86 15.67 26.74
N GLU A 19 -13.23 14.95 27.67
CA GLU A 19 -13.31 13.49 27.87
C GLU A 19 -13.52 12.64 26.61
N THR A 20 -12.51 12.61 25.73
CA THR A 20 -12.46 11.59 24.67
C THR A 20 -11.72 10.37 25.20
N TYR A 21 -12.46 9.41 25.74
CA TYR A 21 -11.94 8.08 26.04
C TYR A 21 -11.79 7.30 24.74
N CYS A 22 -10.56 7.21 24.21
CA CYS A 22 -10.28 6.26 23.13
C CYS A 22 -10.10 4.87 23.75
N GLN A 23 -11.14 4.05 23.71
CA GLN A 23 -11.04 2.63 23.99
C GLN A 23 -10.30 1.97 22.82
N ILE A 24 -9.03 1.62 23.01
CA ILE A 24 -8.29 0.80 22.04
C ILE A 24 -8.69 -0.64 22.33
N GLU A 25 -9.73 -1.09 21.65
CA GLU A 25 -10.16 -2.48 21.68
C GLU A 25 -9.22 -3.28 20.78
N LEU A 26 -8.35 -4.08 21.39
CA LEU A 26 -7.50 -5.03 20.68
C LEU A 26 -8.36 -6.27 20.40
N ASP A 27 -8.91 -6.33 19.19
CA ASP A 27 -9.55 -7.53 18.64
C ASP A 27 -8.50 -8.64 18.36
N GLU A 28 -8.94 -9.83 17.94
CA GLU A 28 -8.02 -10.91 17.56
C GLU A 28 -7.08 -10.50 16.41
N GLU A 29 -7.51 -9.57 15.55
CA GLU A 29 -6.67 -8.94 14.53
C GLU A 29 -5.73 -7.86 15.10
N GLY A 30 -6.10 -7.19 16.19
CA GLY A 30 -5.28 -6.27 16.96
C GLY A 30 -4.10 -6.96 17.65
N LEU A 31 -4.24 -8.26 17.96
CA LEU A 31 -3.10 -9.12 18.33
C LEU A 31 -2.16 -9.39 17.14
N ALA A 32 -2.67 -9.46 15.91
CA ALA A 32 -1.83 -9.50 14.71
C ALA A 32 -1.13 -8.16 14.42
N ALA A 33 -1.61 -7.04 15.00
CA ALA A 33 -0.95 -5.74 14.92
C ALA A 33 0.34 -5.65 15.79
N PHE A 34 0.61 -6.65 16.64
CA PHE A 34 1.95 -6.85 17.18
C PHE A 34 2.85 -7.37 16.06
N ARG A 35 3.45 -6.43 15.32
CA ARG A 35 4.46 -6.74 14.31
C ARG A 35 5.52 -7.65 14.94
N TYR A 36 5.89 -8.71 14.23
CA TYR A 36 7.04 -9.54 14.54
C TYR A 36 8.15 -9.22 13.54
N ALA A 37 9.39 -9.16 14.01
CA ALA A 37 10.56 -9.05 13.15
C ALA A 37 11.48 -10.22 13.48
N ALA A 38 11.84 -10.99 12.47
CA ALA A 38 12.91 -11.96 12.56
C ALA A 38 14.14 -11.37 11.87
N ASP A 39 15.26 -11.32 12.59
CA ASP A 39 16.57 -10.92 12.09
C ASP A 39 17.56 -12.08 12.30
N GLU A 40 18.78 -11.99 11.75
CA GLU A 40 19.81 -13.03 11.96
C GLU A 40 20.12 -13.26 13.44
N ASP A 41 19.92 -12.23 14.28
CA ASP A 41 20.14 -12.23 15.72
C ASP A 41 18.95 -12.77 16.55
N GLY A 42 17.82 -13.08 15.93
CA GLY A 42 16.65 -13.71 16.55
C GLY A 42 15.30 -13.03 16.30
N GLU A 43 14.29 -13.43 17.06
CA GLU A 43 12.91 -12.92 16.96
C GLU A 43 12.68 -11.73 17.90
N TYR A 44 12.03 -10.69 17.40
CA TYR A 44 11.73 -9.45 18.11
C TYR A 44 10.26 -9.07 17.98
N LEU A 45 9.71 -8.52 19.05
CA LEU A 45 8.37 -7.95 19.11
C LEU A 45 8.46 -6.45 19.41
N TRP A 46 7.68 -5.62 18.74
CA TRP A 46 7.56 -4.21 19.13
C TRP A 46 6.58 -4.07 20.30
N THR A 47 7.07 -3.58 21.43
CA THR A 47 6.30 -3.52 22.68
C THR A 47 5.77 -2.15 23.03
N HIS A 48 6.32 -1.09 22.42
CA HIS A 48 5.86 0.27 22.62
C HIS A 48 5.03 0.75 21.42
N LYS A 49 3.81 1.22 21.66
CA LYS A 49 2.95 1.83 20.64
C LYS A 49 2.82 3.33 20.89
N ARG A 50 3.26 4.14 19.95
CA ARG A 50 3.18 5.61 20.01
C ARG A 50 2.12 6.11 19.04
N LEU A 51 1.11 6.79 19.57
CA LEU A 51 0.02 7.38 18.81
C LEU A 51 0.20 8.90 18.78
N ASP A 52 0.53 9.44 17.62
CA ASP A 52 0.57 10.88 17.35
C ASP A 52 -0.77 11.30 16.73
N ILE A 53 -1.58 12.08 17.46
CA ILE A 53 -2.91 12.53 17.01
C ILE A 53 -2.85 14.03 16.68
N GLY A 54 -3.12 14.36 15.41
CA GLY A 54 -3.23 15.71 14.90
C GLY A 54 -4.66 16.25 15.02
N VAL A 55 -4.84 17.33 15.77
CA VAL A 55 -6.15 17.98 15.99
C VAL A 55 -6.17 19.37 15.37
N ASN A 56 -7.26 19.69 14.68
CA ASN A 56 -7.57 21.02 14.15
C ASN A 56 -9.01 21.37 14.54
N ASP A 57 -9.19 22.48 15.26
CA ASP A 57 -10.50 23.02 15.68
C ASP A 57 -11.45 21.99 16.31
N GLY A 58 -10.91 21.10 17.15
CA GLY A 58 -11.67 20.05 17.86
C GLY A 58 -11.94 18.79 17.03
N SER A 59 -11.54 18.76 15.76
CA SER A 59 -11.63 17.59 14.88
C SER A 59 -10.28 16.89 14.74
N ILE A 60 -10.29 15.56 14.71
CA ILE A 60 -9.10 14.75 14.44
C ILE A 60 -8.84 14.75 12.93
N VAL A 61 -7.63 15.16 12.53
CA VAL A 61 -7.25 15.32 11.12
C VAL A 61 -6.26 14.25 10.67
N ASP A 62 -5.33 13.84 11.53
CA ASP A 62 -4.34 12.81 11.22
C ASP A 62 -4.09 11.96 12.47
N VAL A 63 -3.89 10.66 12.28
CA VAL A 63 -3.50 9.73 13.35
C VAL A 63 -2.35 8.90 12.81
N ASN A 64 -1.19 9.00 13.46
CA ASN A 64 -0.01 8.22 13.10
C ASN A 64 0.32 7.25 14.23
N LEU A 65 0.40 5.97 13.91
CA LEU A 65 0.80 4.91 14.83
C LEU A 65 2.24 4.48 14.49
N THR A 66 3.16 4.79 15.40
CA THR A 66 4.53 4.30 15.34
C THR A 66 4.72 3.18 16.36
N SER A 67 5.36 2.09 15.95
CA SER A 67 5.73 1.00 16.87
C SER A 67 7.21 1.11 17.16
N GLU A 68 7.55 1.26 18.44
CA GLU A 68 8.91 1.47 18.94
C GLU A 68 9.24 0.40 19.99
N ALA A 69 10.50 0.38 20.45
CA ALA A 69 11.04 -0.60 21.38
C ALA A 69 10.94 -2.07 20.89
N LYS A 70 12.03 -2.56 20.28
CA LYS A 70 12.18 -3.98 19.95
C LYS A 70 12.51 -4.76 21.22
N PHE A 71 11.70 -5.75 21.55
CA PHE A 71 11.92 -6.68 22.65
C PHE A 71 12.22 -8.07 22.08
N LYS A 72 13.38 -8.64 22.45
CA LYS A 72 13.76 -9.98 22.00
C LYS A 72 12.86 -11.03 22.64
N LEU A 73 12.29 -11.90 21.82
CA LEU A 73 11.38 -12.95 22.28
C LEU A 73 12.16 -14.13 22.85
N HIS A 74 11.75 -14.57 24.04
CA HIS A 74 12.22 -15.79 24.67
C HIS A 74 11.03 -16.56 25.23
N VAL A 75 11.06 -17.89 25.15
CA VAL A 75 9.97 -18.75 25.61
C VAL A 75 9.74 -18.53 27.11
N GLY A 76 8.52 -18.11 27.47
CA GLY A 76 8.15 -17.79 28.86
C GLY A 76 8.44 -16.36 29.33
N ALA A 77 8.94 -15.48 28.45
CA ALA A 77 9.17 -14.08 28.80
C ALA A 77 7.86 -13.31 29.02
N LYS A 78 7.82 -12.49 30.08
CA LYS A 78 6.74 -11.51 30.30
C LYS A 78 7.06 -10.25 29.50
N ILE A 79 6.19 -9.90 28.56
CA ILE A 79 6.39 -8.79 27.64
C ILE A 79 5.71 -7.54 28.22
N PRO A 80 6.46 -6.46 28.54
CA PRO A 80 5.87 -5.22 29.01
C PRO A 80 5.31 -4.43 27.82
N LEU A 81 3.99 -4.44 27.65
CA LEU A 81 3.34 -3.59 26.65
C LEU A 81 3.12 -2.19 27.21
N THR A 82 3.58 -1.19 26.46
CA THR A 82 3.42 0.22 26.82
C THR A 82 2.88 0.99 25.63
N TYR A 83 2.13 2.05 25.91
CA TYR A 83 1.65 2.95 24.87
C TYR A 83 1.82 4.41 25.30
N GLU A 84 2.02 5.28 24.31
CA GLU A 84 2.10 6.72 24.45
C GLU A 84 1.09 7.36 23.51
N VAL A 85 0.40 8.41 23.98
CA VAL A 85 -0.50 9.23 23.15
C VAL A 85 -0.03 10.68 23.21
N VAL A 86 0.28 11.24 22.05
CA VAL A 86 0.78 12.60 21.88
C VAL A 86 -0.20 13.40 21.04
N TRP A 87 -0.72 14.49 21.60
CA TRP A 87 -1.63 15.40 20.91
C TRP A 87 -0.88 16.58 20.31
N LYS A 88 -1.07 16.84 19.02
CA LYS A 88 -0.41 17.93 18.29
C LYS A 88 -1.45 18.76 17.54
N LYS A 89 -1.27 20.08 17.53
CA LYS A 89 -2.10 20.98 16.72
C LYS A 89 -1.67 20.88 15.26
N SER A 90 -2.59 20.52 14.37
CA SER A 90 -2.35 20.43 12.93
C SER A 90 -2.83 21.70 12.22
N PRO A 91 -2.10 22.25 11.22
CA PRO A 91 -2.58 23.34 10.38
C PRO A 91 -3.55 22.88 9.29
N VAL A 92 -3.64 21.57 9.03
CA VAL A 92 -4.50 20.98 8.00
C VAL A 92 -5.95 20.99 8.49
N LYS A 93 -6.87 21.46 7.65
CA LYS A 93 -8.31 21.44 7.95
C LYS A 93 -8.85 20.01 7.90
N PHE A 94 -9.94 19.76 8.62
CA PHE A 94 -10.60 18.45 8.57
C PHE A 94 -11.06 18.04 7.16
N GLU A 95 -11.42 19.00 6.32
CA GLU A 95 -11.84 18.79 4.92
C GLU A 95 -10.69 18.25 4.05
N ASP A 96 -9.49 18.82 4.20
CA ASP A 96 -8.30 18.50 3.38
C ASP A 96 -7.52 17.28 3.90
N ARG A 97 -8.05 16.55 4.90
CA ARG A 97 -7.32 15.45 5.57
C ARG A 97 -6.93 14.31 4.64
N PHE A 98 -7.74 14.06 3.61
CA PHE A 98 -7.51 12.98 2.66
C PHE A 98 -6.57 13.36 1.53
N ASP A 99 -6.30 14.66 1.33
CA ASP A 99 -5.46 15.14 0.22
C ASP A 99 -4.05 14.55 0.29
N LYS A 100 -3.52 14.35 1.50
CA LYS A 100 -2.24 13.66 1.77
C LYS A 100 -2.20 12.23 1.21
N TYR A 101 -3.33 11.54 1.12
CA TYR A 101 -3.45 10.18 0.60
C TYR A 101 -3.85 10.15 -0.88
N LEU A 102 -4.41 11.26 -1.39
CA LEU A 102 -4.89 11.38 -2.76
C LEU A 102 -3.85 11.94 -3.73
N ASP A 103 -2.61 12.18 -3.27
CA ASP A 103 -1.56 12.84 -4.02
C ASP A 103 -1.38 12.20 -5.43
N PRO A 104 -1.93 12.84 -6.50
CA PRO A 104 -2.12 12.19 -7.80
C PRO A 104 -0.80 11.84 -8.48
N SER A 105 0.25 12.59 -8.13
CA SER A 105 1.59 12.50 -8.72
C SER A 105 2.24 11.12 -8.53
N PHE A 106 2.01 10.45 -7.39
CA PHE A 106 2.69 9.21 -7.07
C PHE A 106 1.97 7.95 -7.58
N PHE A 107 0.63 7.93 -7.52
CA PHE A 107 -0.16 6.74 -7.86
C PHE A 107 -0.57 6.67 -9.34
N GLN A 108 -0.74 7.80 -10.04
CA GLN A 108 -1.29 7.77 -11.39
C GLN A 108 -0.25 7.40 -12.47
N HIS A 109 1.01 7.81 -12.35
CA HIS A 109 1.91 7.74 -13.50
C HIS A 109 2.38 6.32 -13.85
N ARG A 110 2.73 5.50 -12.86
CA ARG A 110 3.30 4.16 -13.10
C ARG A 110 2.24 3.09 -13.35
N ILE A 111 1.13 3.15 -12.62
CA ILE A 111 0.09 2.12 -12.67
C ILE A 111 -0.78 2.30 -13.93
N HIS A 112 -1.07 3.54 -14.34
CA HIS A 112 -1.93 3.77 -15.50
C HIS A 112 -1.24 3.40 -16.83
N TRP A 113 0.02 3.76 -17.03
CA TRP A 113 0.70 3.42 -18.28
C TRP A 113 1.01 1.91 -18.39
N PHE A 114 1.15 1.21 -17.26
CA PHE A 114 1.31 -0.25 -17.23
C PHE A 114 0.09 -0.99 -17.79
N SER A 115 -1.13 -0.51 -17.52
CA SER A 115 -2.34 -1.12 -18.09
C SER A 115 -2.50 -0.85 -19.59
N ILE A 116 -2.05 0.32 -20.07
CA ILE A 116 -1.98 0.65 -21.51
C ILE A 116 -0.98 -0.28 -22.22
N PHE A 117 0.17 -0.56 -21.60
CA PHE A 117 1.15 -1.48 -22.16
C PHE A 117 0.63 -2.93 -22.22
N ASN A 118 -0.08 -3.38 -21.18
CA ASN A 118 -0.66 -4.72 -21.12
C ASN A 118 -1.67 -4.97 -22.26
N SER A 119 -2.55 -4.00 -22.54
CA SER A 119 -3.49 -4.13 -23.66
C SER A 119 -2.80 -3.96 -25.02
N PHE A 120 -1.77 -3.11 -25.12
CA PHE A 120 -0.99 -2.93 -26.35
C PHE A 120 -0.28 -4.21 -26.80
N MET A 121 0.27 -5.00 -25.85
CA MET A 121 0.90 -6.29 -26.15
C MET A 121 -0.07 -7.29 -26.79
N MET A 122 -1.34 -7.29 -26.36
CA MET A 122 -2.39 -8.11 -26.96
C MET A 122 -2.68 -7.71 -28.41
N VAL A 123 -2.72 -6.40 -28.69
CA VAL A 123 -2.95 -5.87 -30.04
C VAL A 123 -1.81 -6.26 -30.99
N ILE A 124 -0.54 -6.16 -30.55
CA ILE A 124 0.61 -6.60 -31.35
C ILE A 124 0.49 -8.08 -31.71
N PHE A 125 0.10 -8.93 -30.75
CA PHE A 125 -0.07 -10.35 -30.98
C PHE A 125 -1.15 -10.64 -32.04
N LEU A 126 -2.30 -9.98 -31.94
CA LEU A 126 -3.39 -10.10 -32.92
C LEU A 126 -2.97 -9.64 -34.32
N VAL A 127 -2.29 -8.49 -34.42
CA VAL A 127 -1.77 -7.98 -35.69
C VAL A 127 -0.74 -8.94 -36.30
N GLY A 128 0.14 -9.54 -35.48
CA GLY A 128 1.09 -10.55 -35.92
C GLY A 128 0.42 -11.79 -36.50
N LEU A 129 -0.62 -12.32 -35.85
CA LEU A 129 -1.39 -13.46 -36.36
C LEU A 129 -2.10 -13.13 -37.68
N VAL A 130 -2.76 -11.97 -37.74
CA VAL A 130 -3.45 -11.51 -38.97
C VAL A 130 -2.46 -11.32 -40.11
N SER A 131 -1.32 -10.66 -39.85
CA SER A 131 -0.25 -10.45 -40.82
C SER A 131 0.32 -11.78 -41.33
N MET A 132 0.53 -12.77 -40.45
CA MET A 132 1.00 -14.09 -40.85
C MET A 132 0.01 -14.80 -41.80
N ILE A 133 -1.29 -14.70 -41.53
CA ILE A 133 -2.34 -15.27 -42.39
C ILE A 133 -2.32 -14.57 -43.75
N LEU A 134 -2.31 -13.23 -43.76
CA LEU A 134 -2.28 -12.44 -44.99
C LEU A 134 -1.02 -12.73 -45.83
N MET A 135 0.14 -12.85 -45.19
CA MET A 135 1.38 -13.16 -45.88
C MET A 135 1.33 -14.56 -46.51
N ARG A 136 0.70 -15.52 -45.83
CA ARG A 136 0.48 -16.88 -46.37
C ARG A 136 -0.45 -16.88 -47.58
N THR A 137 -1.54 -16.11 -47.56
CA THR A 137 -2.45 -16.01 -48.70
C THR A 137 -1.78 -15.31 -49.88
N LEU A 138 -1.14 -14.16 -49.65
CA LEU A 138 -0.44 -13.41 -50.70
C LEU A 138 0.67 -14.24 -51.36
N LYS A 139 1.48 -14.98 -50.59
CA LYS A 139 2.52 -15.85 -51.15
C LYS A 139 1.92 -16.95 -52.03
N LYS A 140 0.81 -17.55 -51.59
CA LYS A 140 0.11 -18.60 -52.34
C LYS A 140 -0.53 -18.06 -53.62
N ASP A 141 -1.15 -16.89 -53.55
CA ASP A 141 -1.76 -16.24 -54.69
C ASP A 141 -0.70 -15.78 -55.69
N TYR A 142 0.40 -15.16 -55.23
CA TYR A 142 1.53 -14.77 -56.08
C TYR A 142 2.12 -15.96 -56.85
N GLN A 143 2.33 -17.10 -56.20
CA GLN A 143 2.85 -18.32 -56.83
C GLN A 143 1.90 -18.94 -57.86
N ARG A 144 0.60 -18.63 -57.79
CA ARG A 144 -0.38 -19.11 -58.76
C ARG A 144 -0.35 -18.24 -60.01
N TYR A 145 -0.40 -16.92 -59.84
CA TYR A 145 -0.33 -16.00 -60.96
C TYR A 145 1.01 -16.06 -61.72
N SER A 146 2.13 -16.22 -61.02
CA SER A 146 3.43 -16.36 -61.70
C SER A 146 3.55 -17.64 -62.54
N LYS A 147 2.81 -18.70 -62.19
CA LYS A 147 2.81 -19.95 -62.96
C LYS A 147 1.84 -19.91 -64.14
N ASP A 148 0.72 -19.22 -63.97
CA ASP A 148 -0.26 -19.05 -65.05
C ASP A 148 0.30 -18.13 -66.15
N GLU A 149 1.09 -17.09 -65.80
CA GLU A 149 1.81 -16.25 -66.79
C GLU A 149 2.87 -17.03 -67.59
N GLU A 150 3.61 -17.97 -66.98
CA GLU A 150 4.60 -18.80 -67.69
C GLU A 150 3.96 -19.85 -68.62
N MET A 151 2.68 -20.22 -68.44
CA MET A 151 1.99 -21.22 -69.26
C MET A 151 1.25 -20.63 -70.47
N ASP A 152 0.89 -19.35 -70.44
CA ASP A 152 0.22 -18.67 -71.57
C ASP A 152 1.20 -18.16 -72.65
N ASP A 153 2.52 -18.18 -72.38
CA ASP A 153 3.58 -17.70 -73.28
C ASP A 153 4.31 -18.81 -74.08
N VAL A 154 3.79 -20.05 -74.14
CA VAL A 154 4.41 -21.22 -74.84
C VAL A 154 3.58 -21.77 -75.99
#